data_AF-A0A4P2VQV6-F1
#
_entry.id   AF-A0A4P2VQV6-F1
#
_cell.length_a   1.000
_cell.length_b   1.000
_cell.length_c   1.000
_cell.angle_alpha   90.00
_cell.angle_beta   90.00
_cell.angle_gamma   90.00
#
_symmetry.space_group_name_H-M   'P 1'
#
loop_
_entity.id
_entity.type
_entity.pdbx_description
1 polymer ?
#
loop_
_entity_poly.entity_id
_entity_poly.type
_entity_poly.pdbx_seq_one_letter_code
_entity_poly.pdbx_strand_id
1 'polypeptide(L)'
;MSISILHQQKELLLKNIYSYPEADGLPDHFVENILKIGFESGKLADIKWLKKMLSNAKKSHQIALAAKIIKEEKKKEKLKNIEQDKSEKKQEFLYYISKLPRFNGYSETFPKVSKSASFFIVREYGSWTFQAMSSLKDTKRIYSFWAVQFAATLSKIGIKKIVEVINNGEDLYEYVIKSEFYNESLIDRNRYFFEKEENKKKKEKQELIETTL
;
A
#
# COMPACT_ATOMS: atom_id res chain seq x y z
N MET A 1 38.54 5.66 47.80
CA MET A 1 37.16 5.30 48.22
C MET A 1 36.50 4.60 47.04
N SER A 2 36.20 3.31 47.22
CA SER A 2 35.89 2.34 46.17
C SER A 2 34.48 2.50 45.60
N ILE A 3 34.36 2.28 44.28
CA ILE A 3 33.12 2.26 43.50
C ILE A 3 32.01 1.40 44.15
N SER A 4 32.38 0.39 44.95
CA SER A 4 31.43 -0.48 45.65
C SER A 4 30.60 0.21 46.74
N ILE A 5 31.13 1.25 47.40
CA ILE A 5 30.41 1.97 48.48
C ILE A 5 29.30 2.84 47.88
N LEU A 6 29.58 3.52 46.77
CA LEU A 6 28.59 4.31 46.01
C LEU A 6 27.49 3.42 45.42
N HIS A 7 27.85 2.21 44.98
CA HIS A 7 26.88 1.25 44.44
C HIS A 7 25.94 0.70 45.53
N GLN A 8 26.48 0.32 46.70
CA GLN A 8 25.69 -0.13 47.84
C GLN A 8 24.77 0.96 48.40
N GLN A 9 25.22 2.22 48.44
CA GLN A 9 24.38 3.35 48.86
C GLN A 9 23.22 3.61 47.88
N LYS A 10 23.47 3.49 46.57
CA LYS A 10 22.44 3.65 45.54
C LYS A 10 21.36 2.56 45.64
N GLU A 11 21.75 1.30 45.83
CA GLU A 11 20.80 0.19 46.03
C GLU A 11 19.93 0.36 47.27
N LEU A 12 20.51 0.86 48.36
CA LEU A 12 19.79 1.06 49.62
C LEU A 12 18.76 2.21 49.50
N LEU A 13 19.13 3.27 48.78
CA LEU A 13 18.22 4.39 48.46
C LEU A 13 17.10 3.96 47.50
N LEU A 14 17.39 3.13 46.50
CA LEU A 14 16.38 2.55 45.61
C LEU A 14 15.39 1.68 46.40
N LYS A 15 15.87 0.78 47.27
CA LYS A 15 15.01 -0.04 48.15
C LYS A 15 14.10 0.81 49.03
N ASN A 16 14.61 1.90 49.59
CA ASN A 16 13.80 2.81 50.40
C ASN A 16 12.73 3.52 49.57
N ILE A 17 13.01 3.88 48.31
CA ILE A 17 12.03 4.53 47.46
C ILE A 17 10.95 3.56 46.99
N TYR A 18 11.32 2.33 46.62
CA TYR A 18 10.35 1.29 46.26
C TYR A 18 9.47 0.83 47.44
N SER A 19 9.84 1.16 48.68
CA SER A 19 8.99 0.91 49.85
C SER A 19 7.75 1.83 49.93
N TYR A 20 7.72 2.93 49.16
CA TYR A 20 6.57 3.84 49.13
C TYR A 20 5.48 3.32 48.17
N PRO A 21 4.20 3.29 48.59
CA PRO A 21 3.09 2.90 47.71
C PRO A 21 2.98 3.75 46.43
N GLU A 22 3.46 4.99 46.48
CA GLU A 22 3.49 5.91 45.35
C GLU A 22 4.47 5.48 44.24
N ALA A 23 5.48 4.66 44.57
CA ALA A 23 6.44 4.09 43.62
C ALA A 23 5.93 2.83 42.91
N ASP A 24 4.85 2.21 43.41
CA ASP A 24 4.33 0.97 42.85
C ASP A 24 3.80 1.17 41.42
N GLY A 25 4.19 0.27 40.51
CA GLY A 25 3.84 0.30 39.08
C GLY A 25 4.53 1.40 38.25
N LEU A 26 5.49 2.15 38.82
CA LEU A 26 6.33 3.08 38.06
C LEU A 26 7.51 2.35 37.41
N PRO A 27 7.81 2.60 36.13
CA PRO A 27 9.02 2.08 35.51
C PRO A 27 10.29 2.63 36.17
N ASP A 28 11.34 1.81 36.24
CA ASP A 28 12.60 2.12 36.93
C ASP A 28 13.21 3.47 36.51
N HIS A 29 13.18 3.81 35.22
CA HIS A 29 13.75 5.06 34.72
C HIS A 29 13.07 6.32 35.31
N PHE A 30 11.80 6.27 35.71
CA PHE A 30 11.15 7.39 36.41
C PHE A 30 11.69 7.53 37.83
N VAL A 31 11.88 6.41 38.54
CA VAL A 31 12.42 6.37 39.89
C VAL A 31 13.88 6.84 39.90
N GLU A 32 14.67 6.41 38.92
CA GLU A 32 16.05 6.86 38.72
C GLU A 32 16.15 8.36 38.43
N ASN A 33 15.23 8.92 37.63
CA ASN A 33 15.19 10.36 37.39
C ASN A 33 14.82 11.15 38.64
N ILE A 34 13.87 10.66 39.44
CA ILE A 34 13.48 11.31 40.71
C ILE A 34 14.67 11.29 41.69
N LEU A 35 15.39 10.17 41.77
CA LEU A 35 16.62 10.05 42.56
C LEU A 35 17.68 11.05 42.13
N LYS A 36 17.92 11.17 40.83
CA LYS A 36 18.90 12.11 40.27
C LYS A 36 18.54 13.56 40.62
N ILE A 37 17.29 13.97 40.38
CA ILE A 37 16.80 15.31 40.70
C ILE A 37 16.86 15.57 42.20
N GLY A 38 16.48 14.59 43.02
CA GLY A 38 16.54 14.69 44.48
C GLY A 38 17.96 14.85 45.01
N PHE A 39 18.94 14.19 44.38
CA PHE A 39 20.36 14.31 44.70
C PHE A 39 20.90 15.70 44.33
N GLU A 40 20.65 16.15 43.10
CA GLU A 40 21.10 17.46 42.60
C GLU A 40 20.48 18.64 43.36
N SER A 41 19.26 18.48 43.87
CA SER A 41 18.54 19.53 44.62
C SER A 41 18.64 19.43 46.14
N GLY A 42 19.34 18.41 46.68
CA GLY A 42 19.49 18.20 48.13
C GLY A 42 18.19 17.81 48.84
N LYS A 43 17.18 17.30 48.13
CA LYS A 43 15.83 17.02 48.66
C LYS A 43 15.54 15.54 48.89
N LEU A 44 16.53 14.66 48.76
CA LEU A 44 16.39 13.21 49.01
C LEU A 44 15.85 12.87 50.40
N ALA A 45 16.20 13.66 51.42
CA ALA A 45 15.71 13.47 52.78
C ALA A 45 14.28 14.02 53.01
N ASP A 46 13.74 14.82 52.08
CA ASP A 46 12.38 15.36 52.17
C ASP A 46 11.37 14.33 51.65
N ILE A 47 10.81 13.58 52.59
CA ILE A 47 9.80 12.55 52.33
C ILE A 47 8.54 13.14 51.66
N LYS A 48 8.11 14.36 52.03
CA LYS A 48 6.94 14.99 51.41
C LYS A 48 7.20 15.32 49.95
N TRP A 49 8.38 15.84 49.66
CA TRP A 49 8.81 16.11 48.29
C TRP A 49 8.90 14.84 47.46
N LEU A 50 9.52 13.79 48.01
CA LEU A 50 9.73 12.52 47.31
C LEU A 50 8.39 11.82 46.97
N LYS A 51 7.45 11.76 47.91
CA LYS A 51 6.09 11.23 47.68
C LYS A 51 5.34 12.03 46.61
N LYS A 52 5.46 13.36 46.62
CA LYS A 52 4.84 14.23 45.61
C LYS A 52 5.40 13.96 44.21
N MET A 53 6.72 13.79 44.09
CA MET A 53 7.38 13.51 42.81
C MET A 53 7.00 12.14 42.26
N LEU A 54 6.96 11.10 43.10
CA LEU A 54 6.50 9.76 42.72
C LEU A 54 5.03 9.78 42.27
N SER A 55 4.14 10.45 43.03
CA SER A 55 2.73 10.58 42.65
C SER A 55 2.55 11.29 41.30
N ASN A 56 3.31 12.37 41.06
CA ASN A 56 3.27 13.09 39.79
C ASN A 56 3.81 12.26 38.62
N ALA A 57 4.91 11.54 38.83
CA ALA A 57 5.46 10.63 37.82
C ALA A 57 4.47 9.53 37.48
N LYS A 58 3.80 8.96 38.48
CA LYS A 58 2.77 7.91 38.29
C LYS A 58 1.60 8.43 37.46
N LYS A 59 1.09 9.62 37.78
CA LYS A 59 0.04 10.29 36.98
C LYS A 59 0.49 10.53 35.55
N SER A 60 1.70 11.06 35.35
CA SER A 60 2.26 11.31 34.01
C SER A 60 2.42 10.01 33.21
N HIS A 61 2.92 8.94 33.84
CA HIS A 61 3.06 7.63 33.22
C HIS A 61 1.70 7.02 32.82
N GLN A 62 0.70 7.11 33.69
CA GLN A 62 -0.66 6.65 33.37
C GLN A 62 -1.29 7.43 32.21
N ILE A 63 -1.11 8.75 32.16
CA ILE A 63 -1.56 9.58 31.03
C ILE A 63 -0.85 9.16 29.74
N ALA A 64 0.46 8.91 29.79
CA ALA A 64 1.25 8.48 28.64
C ALA A 64 0.83 7.08 28.15
N LEU A 65 0.56 6.14 29.07
CA LEU A 65 0.04 4.81 28.74
C LEU A 65 -1.35 4.89 28.09
N ALA A 66 -2.27 5.67 28.66
CA ALA A 66 -3.59 5.88 28.09
C ALA A 66 -3.51 6.50 26.69
N ALA A 67 -2.64 7.50 26.50
CA ALA A 67 -2.40 8.10 25.18
C ALA A 67 -1.82 7.10 24.17
N LYS A 68 -0.94 6.20 24.61
CA LYS A 68 -0.37 5.13 23.77
C LYS A 68 -1.44 4.13 23.33
N ILE A 69 -2.32 3.70 24.25
CA ILE A 69 -3.46 2.80 23.96
C ILE A 69 -4.38 3.44 22.91
N ILE A 70 -4.80 4.70 23.13
CA ILE A 70 -5.66 5.43 22.19
C ILE A 70 -5.00 5.55 20.81
N LYS A 71 -3.68 5.79 20.76
CA LYS A 71 -2.93 5.88 19.50
C LYS A 71 -2.89 4.54 18.77
N GLU A 72 -2.74 3.43 19.49
CA GLU A 72 -2.74 2.07 18.93
C GLU A 72 -4.14 1.67 18.43
N GLU A 73 -5.21 2.01 19.16
CA GLU A 73 -6.60 1.78 18.73
C GLU A 73 -6.93 2.54 17.44
N LYS A 74 -6.60 3.84 17.39
CA LYS A 74 -6.76 4.65 16.17
C LYS A 74 -5.97 4.08 14.99
N LYS A 75 -4.80 3.48 15.24
CA LYS A 75 -4.00 2.83 14.18
C LYS A 75 -4.68 1.56 13.67
N LYS A 76 -5.23 0.73 14.56
CA LYS A 76 -5.98 -0.48 14.19
C LYS A 76 -7.26 -0.16 13.41
N GLU A 77 -7.99 0.87 13.82
CA GLU A 77 -9.19 1.35 13.12
C GLU A 77 -8.87 1.85 11.70
N LYS A 78 -7.79 2.64 11.55
CA LYS A 78 -7.31 3.06 10.22
C LYS A 78 -6.97 1.87 9.32
N LEU A 79 -6.35 0.83 9.85
CA LEU A 79 -6.03 -0.39 9.07
C LEU A 79 -7.28 -1.13 8.63
N LYS A 80 -8.26 -1.31 9.52
CA LYS A 80 -9.56 -1.90 9.18
C LYS A 80 -10.28 -1.10 8.09
N ASN A 81 -10.30 0.23 8.20
CA ASN A 81 -10.92 1.08 7.20
C ASN A 81 -10.23 0.91 5.84
N ILE A 82 -8.89 0.85 5.79
CA ILE A 82 -8.15 0.59 4.54
C ILE A 82 -8.52 -0.76 3.91
N GLU A 83 -8.66 -1.82 4.73
CA GLU A 83 -9.04 -3.16 4.25
C GLU A 83 -10.47 -3.18 3.72
N GLN A 84 -11.40 -2.53 4.42
CA GLN A 84 -12.78 -2.39 3.99
C GLN A 84 -12.88 -1.60 2.68
N ASP A 85 -12.19 -0.46 2.58
CA ASP A 85 -12.16 0.39 1.39
C ASP A 85 -11.59 -0.36 0.17
N LYS A 86 -10.60 -1.23 0.38
CA LYS A 86 -10.08 -2.14 -0.66
C LYS A 86 -11.11 -3.20 -1.08
N SER A 87 -11.84 -3.76 -0.12
CA SER A 87 -12.90 -4.74 -0.39
C SER A 87 -14.05 -4.12 -1.17
N GLU A 88 -14.51 -2.94 -0.78
CA GLU A 88 -15.57 -2.19 -1.46
C GLU A 88 -15.15 -1.81 -2.89
N LYS A 89 -13.94 -1.28 -3.08
CA LYS A 89 -13.38 -1.01 -4.42
C LYS A 89 -13.29 -2.26 -5.29
N LYS A 90 -12.94 -3.41 -4.70
CA LYS A 90 -12.92 -4.70 -5.42
C LYS A 90 -14.32 -5.15 -5.82
N GLN A 91 -15.31 -5.02 -4.92
CA GLN A 91 -16.70 -5.37 -5.22
C GLN A 91 -17.28 -4.45 -6.30
N GLU A 92 -17.01 -3.14 -6.22
CA GLU A 92 -17.41 -2.17 -7.23
C GLU A 92 -16.77 -2.49 -8.59
N PHE A 93 -15.48 -2.82 -8.61
CA PHE A 93 -14.78 -3.26 -9.83
C PHE A 93 -15.43 -4.51 -10.44
N LEU A 94 -15.70 -5.54 -9.63
CA LEU A 94 -16.37 -6.77 -10.08
C LEU A 94 -17.80 -6.51 -10.57
N TYR A 95 -18.52 -5.59 -9.93
CA TYR A 95 -19.83 -5.15 -10.36
C TYR A 95 -19.77 -4.55 -11.76
N TYR A 96 -18.84 -3.64 -12.05
CA TYR A 96 -18.72 -3.06 -13.40
C TYR A 96 -18.24 -4.08 -14.44
N ILE A 97 -17.32 -4.99 -14.09
CA ILE A 97 -16.96 -6.11 -14.98
C ILE A 97 -18.20 -6.91 -15.37
N SER A 98 -19.10 -7.18 -14.42
CA SER A 98 -20.33 -7.94 -14.70
C SER A 98 -21.29 -7.26 -15.69
N LYS A 99 -21.10 -5.96 -15.95
CA LYS A 99 -21.88 -5.18 -16.92
C LYS A 99 -21.26 -5.16 -18.32
N LEU A 100 -20.03 -5.61 -18.47
CA LEU A 100 -19.38 -5.72 -19.77
C LEU A 100 -19.87 -6.98 -20.51
N PRO A 101 -19.89 -6.96 -21.85
CA PRO A 101 -20.24 -8.14 -22.63
C PRO A 101 -19.30 -9.30 -22.36
N ARG A 102 -19.83 -10.52 -22.47
CA ARG A 102 -19.03 -11.74 -22.37
C ARG A 102 -18.01 -11.77 -23.50
N PHE A 103 -16.78 -12.07 -23.11
CA PHE A 103 -15.66 -12.20 -24.04
C PHE A 103 -15.45 -13.66 -24.39
N ASN A 104 -15.72 -14.04 -25.65
CA ASN A 104 -15.63 -15.42 -26.13
C ASN A 104 -14.21 -15.83 -26.57
N GLY A 105 -13.20 -15.04 -26.21
CA GLY A 105 -11.81 -15.34 -26.50
C GLY A 105 -11.20 -14.46 -27.58
N TYR A 106 -9.87 -14.38 -27.53
CA TYR A 106 -9.07 -13.41 -28.29
C TYR A 106 -9.13 -13.64 -29.79
N SER A 107 -8.97 -14.89 -30.23
CA SER A 107 -8.95 -15.22 -31.67
C SER A 107 -10.28 -14.96 -32.36
N GLU A 108 -11.40 -15.07 -31.63
CA GLU A 108 -12.74 -14.87 -32.18
C GLU A 108 -13.12 -13.38 -32.21
N THR A 109 -12.85 -12.66 -31.12
CA THR A 109 -13.27 -11.26 -30.99
C THR A 109 -12.26 -10.30 -31.64
N PHE A 110 -10.96 -10.60 -31.56
CA PHE A 110 -9.85 -9.77 -32.03
C PHE A 110 -8.86 -10.55 -32.90
N PRO A 111 -9.27 -11.00 -34.11
CA PRO A 111 -8.43 -11.84 -34.97
C PRO A 111 -7.13 -11.16 -35.43
N LYS A 112 -7.05 -9.82 -35.36
CA LYS A 112 -5.87 -9.03 -35.73
C LYS A 112 -4.92 -8.71 -34.57
N VAL A 113 -5.25 -9.16 -33.36
CA VAL A 113 -4.41 -8.99 -32.17
C VAL A 113 -3.60 -10.26 -31.96
N SER A 114 -2.27 -10.13 -31.99
CA SER A 114 -1.38 -11.26 -31.79
C SER A 114 -1.47 -11.79 -30.36
N LYS A 115 -1.26 -13.10 -30.19
CA LYS A 115 -1.24 -13.75 -28.88
C LYS A 115 -0.30 -13.07 -27.88
N SER A 116 0.85 -12.56 -28.35
CA SER A 116 1.80 -11.79 -27.54
C SER A 116 1.22 -10.47 -27.02
N ALA A 117 0.49 -9.73 -27.87
CA ALA A 117 -0.18 -8.50 -27.46
C ALA A 117 -1.32 -8.81 -26.47
N SER A 118 -2.06 -9.89 -26.70
CA SER A 118 -3.10 -10.34 -25.77
C SER A 118 -2.55 -10.63 -24.38
N PHE A 119 -1.46 -11.39 -24.29
CA PHE A 119 -0.81 -11.67 -23.00
C PHE A 119 -0.30 -10.40 -22.33
N PHE A 120 0.33 -9.50 -23.09
CA PHE A 120 0.79 -8.21 -22.57
C PHE A 120 -0.38 -7.42 -21.97
N ILE A 121 -1.49 -7.29 -22.69
CA ILE A 121 -2.65 -6.53 -22.22
C ILE A 121 -3.28 -7.16 -20.97
N VAL A 122 -3.44 -8.49 -20.93
CA VAL A 122 -3.99 -9.16 -19.74
C VAL A 122 -3.08 -8.96 -18.53
N ARG A 123 -1.76 -9.07 -18.72
CA ARG A 123 -0.76 -8.89 -17.66
C ARG A 123 -0.79 -7.47 -17.09
N GLU A 124 -0.84 -6.47 -17.96
CA GLU A 124 -0.70 -5.05 -17.56
C GLU A 124 -2.02 -4.40 -17.16
N TYR A 125 -3.12 -4.69 -17.86
CA TYR A 125 -4.39 -3.95 -17.73
C TYR A 125 -5.58 -4.83 -17.35
N GLY A 126 -5.40 -6.15 -17.33
CA GLY A 126 -6.43 -7.12 -16.99
C GLY A 126 -7.35 -7.46 -18.16
N SER A 127 -7.99 -8.63 -18.08
CA SER A 127 -8.84 -9.20 -19.13
C SER A 127 -10.13 -8.41 -19.39
N TRP A 128 -10.59 -7.60 -18.43
CA TRP A 128 -11.80 -6.78 -18.59
C TRP A 128 -11.67 -5.75 -19.73
N THR A 129 -10.45 -5.31 -20.05
CA THR A 129 -10.22 -4.39 -21.18
C THR A 129 -10.63 -5.03 -22.51
N PHE A 130 -10.48 -6.35 -22.66
CA PHE A 130 -10.97 -7.10 -23.82
C PHE A 130 -12.48 -7.29 -23.83
N GLN A 131 -13.09 -7.46 -22.64
CA GLN A 131 -14.55 -7.44 -22.53
C GLN A 131 -15.10 -6.08 -22.97
N ALA A 132 -14.50 -4.98 -22.54
CA ALA A 132 -14.87 -3.64 -22.99
C ALA A 132 -14.70 -3.48 -24.51
N MET A 133 -13.52 -3.82 -25.04
CA MET A 133 -13.26 -3.76 -26.49
C MET A 133 -14.23 -4.66 -27.29
N SER A 134 -14.80 -5.72 -26.72
CA SER A 134 -15.75 -6.57 -27.44
C SER A 134 -17.08 -5.86 -27.76
N SER A 135 -17.30 -4.70 -27.15
CA SER A 135 -18.42 -3.79 -27.43
C SER A 135 -18.18 -2.85 -28.63
N LEU A 136 -17.00 -2.90 -29.25
CA LEU A 136 -16.69 -2.05 -30.40
C LEU A 136 -17.57 -2.46 -31.60
N LYS A 137 -18.12 -1.48 -32.31
CA LYS A 137 -18.90 -1.71 -33.54
C LYS A 137 -18.09 -2.39 -34.63
N ASP A 138 -16.80 -2.06 -34.72
CA ASP A 138 -15.84 -2.71 -35.61
C ASP A 138 -14.60 -3.16 -34.83
N THR A 139 -14.61 -4.42 -34.37
CA THR A 139 -13.49 -5.03 -33.66
C THR A 139 -12.25 -5.22 -34.55
N LYS A 140 -12.40 -5.18 -35.89
CA LYS A 140 -11.27 -5.30 -36.85
C LYS A 140 -10.51 -3.98 -37.04
N ARG A 141 -11.00 -2.88 -36.46
CA ARG A 141 -10.37 -1.56 -36.50
C ARG A 141 -9.11 -1.48 -35.63
N ILE A 142 -8.98 -2.36 -34.65
CA ILE A 142 -7.86 -2.38 -33.69
C ILE A 142 -6.89 -3.53 -34.01
N TYR A 143 -5.62 -3.19 -34.27
CA TYR A 143 -4.51 -4.13 -34.46
C TYR A 143 -3.64 -4.25 -33.21
N SER A 144 -2.81 -5.29 -33.13
CA SER A 144 -1.93 -5.58 -31.97
C SER A 144 -1.32 -4.37 -31.25
N PHE A 145 -0.64 -3.46 -31.95
CA PHE A 145 -0.02 -2.28 -31.32
C PHE A 145 -1.05 -1.26 -30.82
N TRP A 146 -2.10 -1.02 -31.62
CA TRP A 146 -3.18 -0.13 -31.26
C TRP A 146 -4.05 -0.71 -30.13
N ALA A 147 -4.17 -2.04 -30.03
CA ALA A 147 -4.87 -2.71 -28.94
C ALA A 147 -4.21 -2.47 -27.59
N VAL A 148 -2.87 -2.42 -27.55
CA VAL A 148 -2.12 -2.10 -26.32
C VAL A 148 -2.40 -0.66 -25.89
N GLN A 149 -2.29 0.29 -26.82
CA GLN A 149 -2.61 1.70 -26.55
C GLN A 149 -4.07 1.86 -26.11
N PHE A 150 -4.99 1.17 -26.78
CA PHE A 150 -6.42 1.22 -26.48
C PHE A 150 -6.71 0.65 -25.09
N ALA A 151 -6.15 -0.51 -24.74
CA ALA A 151 -6.31 -1.12 -23.42
C ALA A 151 -5.71 -0.25 -22.29
N ALA A 152 -4.54 0.34 -22.53
CA ALA A 152 -3.94 1.30 -21.60
C ALA A 152 -4.85 2.53 -21.41
N THR A 153 -5.43 3.05 -22.49
CA THR A 153 -6.36 4.18 -22.43
C THR A 153 -7.64 3.81 -21.67
N LEU A 154 -8.23 2.63 -21.92
CA LEU A 154 -9.37 2.11 -21.15
C LEU A 154 -9.05 2.04 -19.66
N SER A 155 -7.85 1.55 -19.31
CA SER A 155 -7.41 1.45 -17.92
C SER A 155 -7.27 2.81 -17.24
N LYS A 156 -6.79 3.83 -17.97
CA LYS A 156 -6.69 5.21 -17.46
C LYS A 156 -8.04 5.88 -17.28
N ILE A 157 -8.96 5.68 -18.22
CA ILE A 157 -10.35 6.19 -18.13
C ILE A 157 -11.09 5.54 -16.94
N GLY A 158 -10.87 4.24 -16.73
CA GLY A 158 -11.46 3.47 -15.64
C GLY A 158 -12.78 2.80 -16.02
N ILE A 159 -12.98 1.58 -15.49
CA ILE A 159 -14.05 0.67 -15.90
C ILE A 159 -15.46 1.24 -15.75
N LYS A 160 -15.72 2.02 -14.69
CA LYS A 160 -17.03 2.65 -14.44
C LYS A 160 -17.45 3.51 -15.62
N LYS A 161 -16.55 4.41 -16.05
CA LYS A 161 -16.85 5.34 -17.14
C LYS A 161 -17.00 4.63 -18.48
N ILE A 162 -16.20 3.58 -18.70
CA ILE A 162 -16.32 2.73 -19.90
C ILE A 162 -17.68 2.03 -19.95
N VAL A 163 -18.15 1.48 -18.82
CA VAL A 163 -19.49 0.86 -18.73
C VAL A 163 -20.59 1.88 -18.99
N GLU A 164 -20.48 3.11 -18.45
CA GLU A 164 -21.44 4.19 -18.75
C GLU A 164 -21.52 4.50 -20.24
N VAL A 165 -20.36 4.67 -20.90
CA VAL A 165 -20.28 4.94 -22.36
C VAL A 165 -20.94 3.83 -23.16
N ILE A 166 -20.64 2.56 -22.84
CA ILE A 166 -21.22 1.39 -23.52
C ILE A 166 -22.74 1.35 -23.31
N ASN A 167 -23.22 1.54 -22.08
CA ASN A 167 -24.64 1.48 -21.74
C ASN A 167 -25.44 2.64 -22.36
N ASN A 168 -24.82 3.81 -22.54
CA ASN A 168 -25.42 4.95 -23.22
C ASN A 168 -25.47 4.78 -24.75
N GLY A 169 -24.90 3.70 -25.29
CA GLY A 169 -24.83 3.44 -26.74
C GLY A 169 -23.84 4.35 -27.47
N GLU A 170 -22.95 5.02 -26.73
CA GLU A 170 -21.90 5.85 -27.31
C GLU A 170 -20.87 4.97 -28.05
N ASP A 171 -20.23 5.52 -29.08
CA ASP A 171 -19.21 4.80 -29.82
C ASP A 171 -17.93 4.71 -28.99
N LEU A 172 -17.68 3.54 -28.40
CA LEU A 172 -16.51 3.31 -27.54
C LEU A 172 -15.19 3.61 -28.25
N TYR A 173 -15.09 3.36 -29.56
CA TYR A 173 -13.86 3.66 -30.31
C TYR A 173 -13.63 5.17 -30.35
N GLU A 174 -14.64 5.93 -30.80
CA GLU A 174 -14.56 7.38 -30.90
C GLU A 174 -14.36 8.05 -29.53
N TYR A 175 -14.99 7.51 -28.48
CA TYR A 175 -14.82 7.98 -27.11
C TYR A 175 -13.36 7.81 -26.65
N VAL A 176 -12.79 6.62 -26.84
CA VAL A 176 -11.44 6.31 -26.38
C VAL A 176 -10.37 7.10 -27.15
N ILE A 177 -10.45 7.18 -28.49
CA ILE A 177 -9.43 7.91 -29.26
C ILE A 177 -9.44 9.43 -29.02
N LYS A 178 -10.58 9.99 -28.59
CA LYS A 178 -10.73 11.41 -28.25
C LYS A 178 -10.36 11.73 -26.81
N SER A 179 -10.15 10.71 -25.97
CA SER A 179 -9.70 10.90 -24.60
C SER A 179 -8.31 11.55 -24.57
N GLU A 180 -8.09 12.47 -23.63
CA GLU A 180 -6.77 13.06 -23.36
C GLU A 180 -5.70 11.98 -23.11
N PHE A 181 -6.10 10.86 -22.51
CA PHE A 181 -5.23 9.74 -22.19
C PHE A 181 -4.77 8.94 -23.42
N TYR A 182 -5.42 9.09 -24.57
CA TYR A 182 -5.12 8.25 -25.74
C TYR A 182 -3.73 8.51 -26.27
N ASN A 183 -3.36 9.79 -26.42
CA ASN A 183 -2.03 10.18 -26.87
C ASN A 183 -0.96 9.87 -25.82
N GLU A 184 -1.27 10.02 -24.53
CA GLU A 184 -0.34 9.63 -23.47
C GLU A 184 -0.05 8.12 -23.48
N SER A 185 -1.07 7.30 -23.76
CA SER A 185 -0.97 5.84 -23.79
C SER A 185 -0.14 5.33 -24.99
N LEU A 186 0.34 6.22 -25.86
CA LEU A 186 1.36 5.90 -26.86
C LEU A 186 2.62 5.31 -26.22
N ILE A 187 2.96 5.73 -25.00
CA ILE A 187 4.13 5.23 -24.27
C ILE A 187 4.03 3.72 -24.02
N ASP A 188 2.84 3.22 -23.70
CA ASP A 188 2.58 1.80 -23.45
C ASP A 188 2.71 0.95 -24.72
N ARG A 189 2.26 1.50 -25.85
CA ARG A 189 2.46 0.88 -27.16
C ARG A 189 3.94 0.73 -27.49
N ASN A 190 4.71 1.79 -27.25
CA ASN A 190 6.16 1.78 -27.50
C ASN A 190 6.86 0.80 -26.56
N ARG A 191 6.48 0.75 -25.28
CA ARG A 191 6.97 -0.24 -24.31
C ARG A 191 6.76 -1.67 -24.79
N TYR A 192 5.54 -2.02 -25.24
CA TYR A 192 5.27 -3.32 -25.82
C TYR A 192 6.13 -3.62 -27.06
N PHE A 193 6.33 -2.63 -27.94
CA PHE A 193 7.19 -2.79 -29.12
C PHE A 193 8.62 -3.15 -28.71
N PHE A 194 9.21 -2.42 -27.75
CA PHE A 194 10.56 -2.71 -27.26
C PHE A 194 10.67 -4.09 -26.59
N GLU A 195 9.71 -4.45 -25.72
CA GLU A 195 9.69 -5.78 -25.10
C GLU A 195 9.60 -6.91 -26.14
N LYS A 196 8.81 -6.70 -27.20
CA LYS A 196 8.67 -7.68 -28.27
C LYS A 196 9.99 -7.86 -29.03
N GLU A 197 10.67 -6.78 -29.38
CA GLU A 197 11.96 -6.81 -30.07
C GLU A 197 13.06 -7.44 -29.20
N GLU A 198 13.11 -7.13 -27.91
CA GLU A 198 14.07 -7.73 -26.98
C GLU A 198 13.87 -9.25 -26.85
N ASN A 199 12.60 -9.68 -26.72
CA ASN A 199 12.27 -11.10 -26.67
C ASN A 199 12.62 -11.83 -27.97
N LYS A 200 12.48 -11.17 -29.13
CA LYS A 200 12.89 -11.73 -30.42
C LYS A 200 14.40 -11.96 -30.46
N LYS A 201 15.19 -10.96 -30.07
CA LYS A 201 16.66 -11.06 -29.99
C LYS A 201 17.13 -12.17 -29.03
N LYS A 202 16.44 -12.33 -27.89
CA LYS A 202 16.75 -13.41 -26.93
C LYS A 202 16.54 -14.80 -27.53
N LYS A 203 15.44 -15.00 -28.27
CA LYS A 203 15.17 -16.27 -28.96
C LYS A 203 16.18 -16.56 -30.06
N GLU A 204 16.48 -15.57 -30.91
CA GLU A 204 17.49 -15.71 -31.96
C GLU A 204 18.86 -16.09 -31.38
N LYS A 205 19.24 -15.52 -30.23
CA LYS A 205 20.48 -15.86 -29.52
C LYS A 205 20.44 -17.27 -28.92
N GLN A 206 19.31 -17.74 -28.39
CA GLN A 206 19.16 -19.10 -27.88
C GLN A 206 19.23 -20.14 -28.99
N GLU A 207 18.52 -19.92 -30.10
CA GLU A 207 18.55 -20.80 -31.27
C GLU A 207 19.97 -20.90 -31.87
N LEU A 208 20.73 -19.79 -31.87
CA LEU A 208 22.13 -19.80 -32.30
C LEU A 208 23.02 -20.65 -31.37
N ILE A 209 22.80 -20.60 -30.05
CA ILE A 209 23.55 -21.42 -29.08
C ILE A 209 23.21 -22.90 -29.25
N GLU A 210 21.93 -23.24 -29.43
CA GLU A 210 21.45 -24.62 -29.62
C GLU A 210 21.91 -25.24 -30.95
N THR A 211 22.20 -24.43 -31.97
CA THR A 211 22.70 -24.90 -33.27
C THR A 211 24.22 -24.96 -33.38
N THR A 212 24.94 -24.36 -32.41
CA THR A 212 26.42 -24.34 -32.38
C THR A 212 26.99 -25.38 -31.40
N LEU A 213 26.14 -26.02 -30.58
CA LEU A 213 26.47 -27.14 -29.68
C LEU A 213 26.15 -28.49 -30.34
#